data_AF-A0A661K131-F1
#
_entry.id   AF-A0A661K131-F1
#
_cell.length_a   1.000
_cell.length_b   1.000
_cell.length_c   1.000
_cell.angle_alpha   90.00
_cell.angle_beta   90.00
_cell.angle_gamma   90.00
#
_symmetry.space_group_name_H-M   'P 1'
#
loop_
_entity.id
_entity.type
_entity.pdbx_description
1 polymer ?
#
loop_
_entity_poly.entity_id
_entity_poly.type
_entity_poly.pdbx_seq_one_letter_code
_entity_poly.pdbx_strand_id
1 'polypeptide(L)' 'MVVRRRRRRVFHRRKICRFCADSSLKIDYKDPKTLRYFVTERGKIIPRRISGNCAKHQ' A
#
# COMPACT_ATOMS: atom_id res chain seq x y z
N MET A 1 -15.60 17.55 -35.40
CA MET A 1 -14.90 16.34 -34.90
C MET A 1 -14.03 16.70 -33.69
N VAL A 2 -14.44 16.35 -32.47
CA VAL A 2 -13.64 16.62 -31.27
C VAL A 2 -12.59 15.51 -31.13
N VAL A 3 -11.33 15.83 -31.44
CA VAL A 3 -10.19 14.92 -31.28
C VAL A 3 -9.98 14.67 -29.78
N ARG A 4 -10.51 13.55 -29.28
CA ARG A 4 -10.27 13.10 -27.90
C ARG A 4 -8.77 12.80 -27.74
N ARG A 5 -8.00 13.77 -27.25
CA ARG A 5 -6.61 13.57 -26.84
C ARG A 5 -6.57 12.39 -25.85
N ARG A 6 -6.03 11.25 -26.28
CA ARG A 6 -5.79 10.08 -25.41
C ARG A 6 -4.90 10.54 -24.27
N ARG A 7 -5.46 10.68 -23.06
CA ARG A 7 -4.70 10.93 -21.84
C ARG A 7 -3.62 9.84 -21.74
N ARG A 8 -2.35 10.23 -21.82
CA ARG A 8 -1.21 9.32 -21.59
C ARG A 8 -1.44 8.69 -20.22
N ARG A 9 -1.62 7.36 -20.18
CA ARG A 9 -1.73 6.62 -18.93
C ARG A 9 -0.39 6.77 -18.22
N VAL A 10 -0.34 7.59 -17.17
CA VAL A 10 0.85 7.71 -16.33
C VAL A 10 1.02 6.36 -15.66
N PHE A 11 2.02 5.61 -16.09
CA PHE A 11 2.41 4.36 -15.47
C PHE A 11 2.92 4.69 -14.06
N HIS A 12 2.05 4.51 -13.08
CA HIS A 12 2.46 4.62 -11.69
C HIS A 12 3.32 3.40 -11.38
N ARG A 13 4.56 3.65 -10.94
CA ARG A 13 5.47 2.59 -10.47
C ARG A 13 4.72 1.78 -9.41
N ARG A 14 4.67 0.45 -9.59
CA ARG A 14 4.03 -0.44 -8.62
C ARG A 14 4.74 -0.25 -7.27
N LYS A 15 3.97 0.06 -6.21
CA LYS A 15 4.52 0.10 -4.86
C LYS A 15 4.95 -1.31 -4.46
N ILE A 16 6.16 -1.41 -3.93
CA ILE A 16 6.70 -2.67 -3.44
C ILE A 16 6.19 -2.88 -2.01
N CYS A 17 5.77 -4.10 -1.69
CA CYS A 17 5.32 -4.44 -0.35
C CYS A 17 6.49 -4.36 0.63
N ARG A 18 6.32 -3.57 1.70
CA ARG A 18 7.34 -3.36 2.75
C ARG A 18 7.81 -4.68 3.36
N PHE A 19 6.88 -5.56 3.69
CA PHE A 19 7.13 -6.90 4.25
C PHE A 19 7.78 -7.88 3.27
N CYS A 20 7.62 -7.67 1.95
CA CYS A 20 8.32 -8.49 0.97
C CYS A 20 9.74 -7.98 0.71
N ALA A 21 10.00 -6.69 0.94
CA ALA A 21 11.33 -6.09 0.78
C ALA A 21 12.21 -6.32 2.01
N ASP A 22 11.64 -6.20 3.22
CA ASP A 22 12.33 -6.47 4.48
C ASP A 22 11.88 -7.82 5.04
N SER A 23 12.72 -8.84 4.93
CA SER A 23 12.44 -10.19 5.48
C SER A 23 12.46 -10.23 7.01
N SER A 24 12.98 -9.20 7.66
CA SER A 24 13.02 -9.04 9.11
C SER A 24 11.71 -8.52 9.71
N LEU A 25 10.88 -7.86 8.90
CA LEU A 25 9.60 -7.31 9.32
C LEU A 25 8.51 -8.40 9.19
N LYS A 26 8.16 -9.02 10.33
CA LYS A 26 7.00 -9.90 10.45
C LYS A 26 5.78 -9.13 10.96
N ILE A 27 4.60 -9.61 10.59
CA ILE A 27 3.32 -9.03 11.03
C ILE A 27 2.98 -9.67 12.36
N ASP A 28 3.35 -9.01 13.45
CA ASP A 28 3.02 -9.43 14.81
C ASP A 28 2.00 -8.46 15.43
N TYR A 29 0.96 -9.01 16.07
CA TYR A 29 -0.09 -8.21 16.72
C TYR A 29 0.40 -7.52 18.01
N LYS A 30 1.51 -8.03 18.57
CA LYS A 30 2.12 -7.49 19.79
C LYS A 30 2.96 -6.25 19.53
N ASP A 31 3.22 -5.90 18.26
CA ASP A 31 4.03 -4.74 17.88
C ASP A 31 3.14 -3.57 17.43
N PRO A 32 2.68 -2.72 18.37
CA PRO A 32 1.82 -1.58 18.02
C PRO A 32 2.54 -0.55 17.12
N LYS A 33 3.88 -0.54 17.15
CA LYS A 33 4.70 0.37 16.32
C LYS A 33 4.53 0.08 14.83
N THR A 34 4.51 -1.18 14.42
CA THR A 34 4.36 -1.57 13.01
C THR A 34 2.92 -1.41 12.55
N LEU A 35 1.95 -1.80 13.40
CA LEU A 35 0.52 -1.69 13.13
C LEU A 35 0.04 -0.25 12.93
N ARG A 36 0.61 0.71 13.66
CA ARG A 36 0.28 2.13 13.52
C ARG A 36 0.46 2.66 12.09
N TYR A 37 1.38 2.10 11.30
CA TYR A 37 1.57 2.51 9.90
C TYR A 37 0.46 2.02 8.96
N PHE A 38 -0.32 1.02 9.36
CA PHE A 38 -1.40 0.42 8.57
C PHE A 38 -2.78 0.85 9.03
N VAL A 39 -2.84 1.72 10.04
CA VAL A 39 -4.08 2.20 10.65
C VAL A 39 -4.12 3.73 10.54
N THR A 40 -5.28 4.24 10.13
CA THR A 40 -5.56 5.68 10.12
C THR A 40 -5.74 6.20 11.55
N GLU A 41 -5.64 7.50 11.77
CA GLU A 41 -5.85 8.12 13.09
C GLU A 41 -7.20 7.76 13.74
N ARG A 42 -8.22 7.47 12.91
CA ARG A 42 -9.55 7.03 13.34
C ARG A 42 -9.67 5.53 13.61
N GLY A 43 -8.57 4.78 13.57
CA GLY A 43 -8.57 3.33 13.80
C GLY A 43 -8.99 2.49 12.58
N LYS A 44 -9.25 3.09 11.41
CA LYS A 44 -9.58 2.33 10.19
C LYS A 44 -8.33 1.76 9.54
N ILE A 45 -8.41 0.53 9.02
CA ILE A 45 -7.34 -0.12 8.27
C ILE A 45 -7.13 0.60 6.93
N ILE A 46 -5.88 0.91 6.62
CA ILE A 46 -5.50 1.56 5.37
C ILE A 46 -5.62 0.55 4.21
N PRO A 47 -6.28 0.90 3.11
CA PRO A 47 -6.44 -0.01 1.98
C PRO A 47 -5.11 -0.26 1.25
N ARG A 48 -4.95 -1.46 0.68
CA ARG A 48 -3.73 -1.89 -0.05
C ARG A 48 -3.21 -0.92 -1.10
N ARG A 49 -4.11 -0.15 -1.75
CA ARG A 49 -3.76 0.82 -2.79
C ARG A 49 -2.90 1.97 -2.27
N ILE A 50 -3.00 2.26 -0.97
CA ILE A 50 -2.25 3.32 -0.30
C ILE A 50 -0.99 2.73 0.35
N SER A 51 -1.16 1.68 1.16
CA SER A 51 -0.07 1.00 1.89
C SER A 51 0.94 0.31 0.96
N GLY A 52 0.50 -0.20 -0.19
CA GLY A 52 1.36 -0.91 -1.14
C GLY A 52 1.64 -2.36 -0.74
N ASN A 53 0.87 -2.91 0.20
CA ASN A 53 1.02 -4.30 0.66
C ASN A 53 0.60 -5.28 -0.45
N CYS A 54 1.24 -6.46 -0.48
CA CYS A 54 0.83 -7.54 -1.36
C CYS A 54 -0.47 -8.18 -0.85
N ALA A 55 -1.14 -8.96 -1.70
CA ALA A 55 -2.41 -9.62 -1.34
C ALA A 55 -2.30 -10.62 -0.18
N LYS A 56 -1.09 -11.08 0.17
CA LYS A 56 -0.86 -11.96 1.33
C LYS A 56 -0.67 -11.19 2.65
N HIS A 57 -0.21 -9.93 2.57
CA HIS A 57 0.11 -9.07 3.71
C HIS A 57 -0.94 -7.97 3.94
N GLN A 58 -2.10 -8.08 3.29
CA GLN A 58 -3.27 -7.23 3.47
C GLN A 58 -4.47 -8.13 3.74
#